data_AF-A0A957P371-F1
#
_entry.id   AF-A0A957P371-F1
#
_cell.length_a   1.000
_cell.length_b   1.000
_cell.length_c   1.000
_cell.angle_alpha   90.00
_cell.angle_beta   90.00
_cell.angle_gamma   90.00
#
_symmetry.space_group_name_H-M   'P 1'
#
loop_
_entity.id
_entity.type
_entity.pdbx_description
1 polymer ?
#
loop_
_entity_poly.entity_id
_entity_poly.type
_entity_poly.pdbx_seq_one_letter_code
_entity_poly.pdbx_strand_id
1 'polypeptide(L)'
;VSCAVGFLGFMLVLISAGAPYAPSISPFFSLNSVPLAHGGNIVNVILVDFRGFDTLGEITVLAIAALGGYALLRASRLRVTLHRGRPDEEE
;
A
#
# COMPACT_ATOMS: atom_id res chain seq x y z
N VAL A 1 -5.91 -1.81 -25.41
CA VAL A 1 -6.69 -1.55 -24.16
C VAL A 1 -5.84 -0.81 -23.12
N SER A 2 -4.70 -1.35 -22.67
CA SER A 2 -3.88 -0.72 -21.61
C SER A 2 -3.40 0.70 -21.94
N CYS A 3 -2.95 0.97 -23.18
CA CYS A 3 -2.55 2.32 -23.58
C CYS A 3 -3.72 3.31 -23.54
N ALA A 4 -4.92 2.88 -23.92
CA ALA A 4 -6.12 3.72 -23.89
C ALA A 4 -6.54 4.04 -22.44
N VAL A 5 -6.46 3.05 -21.53
CA VAL A 5 -6.74 3.25 -20.10
C VAL A 5 -5.71 4.19 -19.47
N GLY A 6 -4.42 4.01 -19.77
CA GLY A 6 -3.36 4.88 -19.26
C GLY A 6 -3.48 6.32 -19.77
N PHE A 7 -3.75 6.49 -21.07
CA PHE A 7 -3.97 7.81 -21.68
C PHE A 7 -5.18 8.54 -21.07
N LEU A 8 -6.29 7.81 -20.89
CA LEU A 8 -7.48 8.34 -20.23
C LEU A 8 -7.17 8.79 -18.79
N GLY A 9 -6.50 7.95 -17.99
CA GLY A 9 -6.12 8.28 -16.62
C GLY A 9 -5.22 9.52 -16.54
N PHE A 10 -4.21 9.60 -17.42
CA PHE A 10 -3.32 10.76 -17.52
C PHE A 10 -4.09 12.04 -17.85
N MET A 11 -4.97 12.01 -18.85
CA MET A 11 -5.78 13.17 -19.23
C MET A 11 -6.74 13.60 -18.11
N LEU A 12 -7.34 12.65 -17.38
CA LEU A 12 -8.20 12.96 -16.24
C LEU A 12 -7.43 13.67 -15.11
N VAL A 13 -6.20 13.23 -14.81
CA VAL A 13 -5.34 13.89 -13.81
C VAL A 13 -5.00 15.32 -14.24
N LEU A 14 -4.63 15.53 -15.51
CA LEU A 14 -4.33 16.87 -16.03
C LEU A 14 -5.53 17.83 -15.92
N ILE A 15 -6.74 17.34 -16.23
CA ILE A 15 -7.98 18.13 -16.12
C ILE A 15 -8.29 18.46 -14.65
N SER A 16 -8.08 17.51 -13.74
CA SER A 16 -8.44 17.66 -12.32
C SER A 16 -7.45 18.51 -11.51
N ALA A 17 -6.16 18.51 -11.87
CA ALA A 17 -5.09 19.12 -11.06
C ALA A 17 -5.23 20.64 -10.85
N GLY A 18 -5.96 21.34 -11.72
CA GLY A 18 -6.08 22.80 -11.69
C GLY A 18 -7.20 23.37 -10.80
N ALA A 19 -8.10 22.54 -10.26
CA ALA A 19 -9.31 23.02 -9.60
C ALA A 19 -9.28 22.77 -8.07
N PRO A 20 -9.02 23.79 -7.24
CA PRO A 20 -9.20 23.65 -5.79
C PRO A 20 -10.71 23.57 -5.48
N TYR A 21 -11.18 22.38 -5.11
CA TYR A 21 -12.58 22.13 -4.75
C TYR A 21 -12.96 22.71 -3.37
N ALA A 22 -11.99 23.04 -2.51
CA ALA A 22 -12.18 23.59 -1.18
C ALA A 22 -10.92 24.34 -0.69
N PRO A 23 -11.03 25.18 0.35
CA PRO A 23 -9.87 25.75 1.03
C PRO A 23 -8.90 24.67 1.52
N SER A 24 -7.60 24.94 1.43
CA SER A 24 -6.57 23.98 1.84
C SER A 24 -6.52 23.82 3.37
N ILE A 25 -6.41 22.57 3.83
CA ILE A 25 -6.16 22.24 5.25
C ILE A 25 -4.67 22.31 5.62
N SER A 26 -3.78 22.57 4.65
CA SER A 26 -2.32 22.68 4.89
C SER A 26 -1.91 23.64 6.02
N PRO A 27 -2.58 24.81 6.22
CA PRO A 27 -2.26 25.69 7.34
C PRO A 27 -2.46 25.04 8.71
N PHE A 28 -3.49 24.19 8.87
CA PHE A 28 -3.71 23.47 10.12
C PHE A 28 -2.52 22.57 10.47
N PHE A 29 -2.05 21.75 9.52
CA PHE A 29 -0.90 20.88 9.77
C PHE A 29 0.39 21.66 10.02
N SER A 30 0.59 22.78 9.30
CA SER A 30 1.78 23.62 9.45
C SER A 30 1.86 24.27 10.83
N LEU A 31 0.72 24.74 11.36
CA LEU A 31 0.65 25.37 12.68
C LEU A 31 0.69 24.36 13.83
N ASN A 32 0.24 23.12 13.60
CA ASN A 32 0.00 22.15 14.68
C ASN A 32 1.01 20.99 14.77
N SER A 33 1.87 20.76 13.77
CA SER A 33 2.79 19.61 13.78
C SER A 33 3.80 19.62 14.93
N VAL A 34 4.32 20.80 15.27
CA VAL A 34 5.23 20.96 16.42
C VAL A 34 4.47 20.96 17.75
N PRO A 35 3.43 21.81 17.97
CA PRO A 35 2.81 21.91 19.29
C PRO A 35 1.95 20.70 19.68
N LEU A 36 1.34 19.98 18.74
CA LEU A 36 0.47 18.83 19.06
C LEU A 36 1.20 17.47 18.93
N ALA A 37 2.11 17.35 17.97
CA ALA A 37 2.76 16.07 17.64
C ALA A 37 4.29 16.10 17.82
N HIS A 38 4.85 17.22 18.29
CA HIS A 38 6.27 17.35 18.65
C HIS A 38 7.25 17.04 17.52
N GLY A 39 6.82 17.14 16.26
CA GLY A 39 7.62 16.80 15.09
C GLY A 39 7.87 17.99 14.15
N GLY A 40 9.13 18.20 13.76
CA GLY A 40 9.51 19.22 12.78
C GLY A 40 9.37 18.80 11.32
N ASN A 41 9.28 17.50 11.05
CA ASN A 41 9.01 16.97 9.71
C ASN A 41 7.48 16.81 9.54
N ILE A 42 6.84 17.84 8.99
CA ILE A 42 5.38 17.92 8.80
C ILE A 42 4.82 16.71 8.04
N VAL A 43 5.52 16.20 7.03
CA VAL A 43 5.04 15.06 6.24
C VAL A 43 5.02 13.81 7.10
N ASN A 44 6.10 13.55 7.84
CA ASN A 44 6.14 12.41 8.75
C ASN A 44 5.04 12.51 9.81
N VAL A 45 4.87 13.68 10.44
CA VAL A 45 3.82 13.91 11.45
C VAL A 45 2.41 13.68 10.88
N ILE A 46 2.14 14.12 9.65
CA ILE A 46 0.86 13.83 8.99
C ILE A 46 0.67 12.33 8.86
N LEU A 47 1.68 11.59 8.40
CA LEU A 47 1.60 10.15 8.16
C LEU A 47 1.47 9.32 9.44
N VAL A 48 2.18 9.68 10.52
CA VAL A 48 2.28 8.84 11.73
C VAL A 48 1.39 9.29 12.89
N ASP A 49 1.08 10.58 13.01
CA ASP A 49 0.23 11.11 14.09
C ASP A 49 -1.17 11.45 13.57
N PHE A 50 -1.30 12.47 12.71
CA PHE A 50 -2.63 12.95 12.30
C PHE A 50 -3.41 11.96 11.43
N ARG A 51 -2.71 11.18 10.61
CA ARG A 51 -3.25 10.13 9.74
C ARG A 51 -2.61 8.77 9.99
N GLY A 52 -2.19 8.52 11.24
CA GLY A 52 -1.55 7.26 11.65
C GLY A 52 -2.38 6.01 11.36
N PHE A 53 -3.70 6.13 11.27
CA PHE A 53 -4.56 4.99 10.91
C PHE A 53 -4.37 4.55 9.45
N ASP A 54 -4.12 5.47 8.52
CA ASP A 54 -3.89 5.15 7.11
C ASP A 54 -2.57 4.37 6.94
N THR A 55 -1.51 4.79 7.64
CA THR A 55 -0.20 4.11 7.61
C THR A 55 -0.21 2.77 8.37
N LEU A 56 -0.99 2.66 9.45
CA LEU A 56 -1.26 1.37 10.09
C LEU A 56 -1.95 0.41 9.12
N GLY A 57 -2.90 0.91 8.32
CA GLY A 57 -3.56 0.16 7.26
C GLY A 57 -2.58 -0.34 6.19
N GLU A 58 -1.68 0.53 5.71
CA GLU A 58 -0.63 0.16 4.74
C GLU A 58 0.27 -0.97 5.26
N ILE A 59 0.79 -0.83 6.49
CA ILE A 59 1.65 -1.85 7.11
C ILE A 59 0.88 -3.16 7.31
N THR A 60 -0.40 -3.09 7.68
CA THR A 60 -1.27 -4.27 7.82
C THR A 60 -1.44 -5.00 6.48
N VAL A 61 -1.70 -4.27 5.40
CA VAL A 61 -1.80 -4.85 4.05
C VAL A 61 -0.49 -5.49 3.63
N LEU A 62 0.65 -4.82 3.86
CA LEU A 62 1.98 -5.38 3.56
C LEU A 62 2.25 -6.65 4.38
N ALA A 63 1.90 -6.67 5.67
CA ALA A 63 2.05 -7.84 6.53
C ALA A 63 1.19 -9.01 6.03
N ILE A 64 -0.07 -8.77 5.67
CA ILE A 64 -0.97 -9.80 5.12
C ILE A 64 -0.44 -10.32 3.78
N ALA A 65 0.03 -9.44 2.89
CA ALA A 65 0.61 -9.83 1.61
C ALA A 65 1.86 -10.71 1.80
N ALA A 66 2.73 -10.35 2.76
CA ALA A 66 3.91 -11.13 3.10
C ALA A 66 3.55 -12.52 3.66
N LEU A 67 2.59 -12.59 4.59
CA LEU A 67 2.09 -13.85 5.15
C LEU A 67 1.43 -14.73 4.08
N GLY A 68 0.62 -14.15 3.19
CA GLY A 68 0.00 -14.83 2.06
C GLY A 68 1.04 -15.40 1.09
N GLY A 69 2.04 -14.60 0.73
CA GLY A 69 3.17 -15.04 -0.09
C GLY A 69 3.95 -16.19 0.54
N TYR A 70 4.25 -16.10 1.85
CA TYR A 70 4.91 -17.18 2.59
C TYR A 70 4.09 -18.47 2.59
N ALA A 71 2.78 -18.39 2.82
CA ALA A 71 1.88 -19.55 2.80
C ALA A 71 1.88 -20.25 1.42
N LEU A 72 1.82 -19.49 0.33
CA LEU A 72 1.86 -20.02 -1.03
C LEU A 72 3.20 -20.71 -1.35
N LEU A 73 4.31 -20.10 -0.93
CA LEU A 73 5.64 -20.69 -1.12
C LEU A 73 5.81 -21.99 -0.33
N ARG A 74 5.33 -22.03 0.93
CA ARG A 74 5.36 -23.24 1.76
C ARG A 74 4.49 -24.35 1.17
N ALA A 75 3.27 -24.02 0.73
CA ALA A 75 2.37 -24.97 0.07
C ALA A 75 2.96 -25.54 -1.23
N SER A 76 3.62 -24.68 -2.02
CA SER A 76 4.32 -25.10 -3.25
C SER A 76 5.46 -26.06 -2.97
N ARG A 77 6.28 -25.81 -1.93
CA ARG A 77 7.34 -26.73 -1.51
C ARG A 77 6.80 -28.08 -1.05
N LEU A 78 5.74 -28.10 -0.25
CA LEU A 78 5.09 -29.33 0.20
C LEU A 78 4.54 -30.15 -0.98
N ARG A 79 3.91 -29.49 -1.97
CA ARG A 79 3.41 -30.15 -3.18
C ARG A 79 4.52 -30.82 -3.99
N VAL A 80 5.66 -30.14 -4.15
CA VAL A 80 6.84 -30.70 -4.85
C VAL A 80 7.39 -31.92 -4.11
N THR A 81 7.50 -31.86 -2.78
CA THR A 81 7.99 -32.99 -1.97
C THR A 81 7.05 -34.20 -2.06
N LEU A 82 5.74 -34.00 -1.96
CA LEU A 82 4.75 -35.08 -2.06
C LEU A 82 4.75 -35.73 -3.45
N HIS A 83 4.90 -34.95 -4.52
CA HIS A 83 4.95 -35.50 -5.88
C HIS A 83 6.20 -36.34 -6.11
N ARG A 84 7.35 -35.97 -5.51
CA ARG A 84 8.60 -36.71 -5.62
C ARG A 84 8.67 -37.98 -4.77
N GLY A 85 7.82 -38.10 -3.76
CA GLY A 85 7.74 -39.25 -2.85
C GLY A 85 6.70 -40.30 -3.25
N ARG A 86 6.01 -40.15 -4.38
CA ARG A 86 5.12 -41.20 -4.90
C ARG A 86 6.00 -42.25 -5.58
N PRO A 87 6.18 -43.46 -5.00
CA PRO A 87 6.79 -44.55 -5.74
C PRO A 87 5.93 -44.74 -6.98
N ASP A 88 6.58 -44.80 -8.13
CA ASP A 88 5.94 -45.11 -9.40
C ASP A 88 5.16 -46.40 -9.17
N GLU A 89 3.83 -46.32 -9.19
CA GLU A 89 2.96 -47.48 -8.98
C GLU A 89 3.42 -48.55 -9.97
N GLU A 90 3.91 -49.66 -9.40
CA GLU A 90 4.56 -50.77 -10.08
C GLU A 90 3.73 -51.27 -11.25
N GLU A 91 4.45 -51.65 -12.33
CA GLU A 91 3.97 -52.21 -13.60
C GLU A 91 2.88 -53.29 -13.48
#